data_AF-A0A2V2X3Y7-F1
#
_entry.id   AF-A0A2V2X3Y7-F1
#
_cell.length_a   1.000
_cell.length_b   1.000
_cell.length_c   1.000
_cell.angle_alpha   90.00
_cell.angle_beta   90.00
_cell.angle_gamma   90.00
#
_symmetry.space_group_name_H-M   'P 1'
#
loop_
_entity.id
_entity.type
_entity.pdbx_description
1 polymer ?
#
loop_
_entity_poly.entity_id
_entity_poly.type
_entity_poly.pdbx_seq_one_letter_code
_entity_poly.pdbx_strand_id
1 'polypeptide(L)'
;MPDITTPFLLRVRGGDRMRLRGNHHEPQSLSFVTALTGLVFTRRLAATTSAPVTVSLVAHCDAAGEDKINGRCFTIATHSFATPAVANLSDEREEEEEEEAAVVVLRSPIVLTSSGPVHSLEVRCAEKKRGDPSRGRTTADAKFYAATMHGMQRTALTRAQVNLLRAADSETRRK
;
A
#
# COMPACT_ATOMS: atom_id res chain seq x y z
N MET A 1 -15.69 23.91 -0.93
CA MET A 1 -14.63 23.83 -1.97
C MET A 1 -15.03 22.76 -2.95
N PRO A 2 -14.85 22.95 -4.27
CA PRO A 2 -15.17 21.91 -5.24
C PRO A 2 -14.22 20.72 -5.06
N ASP A 3 -14.75 19.54 -5.38
CA ASP A 3 -14.03 18.28 -5.28
C ASP A 3 -14.07 17.52 -6.61
N ILE A 4 -13.02 16.75 -6.84
CA ILE A 4 -12.96 15.77 -7.93
C ILE A 4 -12.88 14.40 -7.30
N THR A 5 -13.70 13.47 -7.81
CA THR A 5 -13.65 12.07 -7.44
C THR A 5 -13.03 11.27 -8.58
N THR A 6 -11.93 10.56 -8.30
CA THR A 6 -11.21 9.73 -9.28
C THR A 6 -10.99 8.32 -8.72
N PRO A 7 -11.02 7.27 -9.56
CA PRO A 7 -10.48 5.98 -9.16
C PRO A 7 -8.98 6.11 -8.90
N PHE A 8 -8.44 5.27 -8.02
CA PHE A 8 -6.99 5.16 -7.82
C PHE A 8 -6.56 3.69 -7.82
N LEU A 9 -5.32 3.48 -8.26
CA LEU A 9 -4.58 2.23 -8.17
C LEU A 9 -3.19 2.57 -7.63
N LEU A 10 -2.83 2.01 -6.48
CA LEU A 10 -1.56 2.33 -5.83
C LEU A 10 -0.84 1.07 -5.35
N ARG A 11 0.42 0.91 -5.74
CA ARG A 11 1.28 -0.21 -5.34
C ARG A 11 2.32 0.25 -4.32
N VAL A 12 2.42 -0.47 -3.20
CA VAL A 12 3.46 -0.29 -2.17
C VAL A 12 4.29 -1.57 -2.11
N ARG A 13 5.62 -1.47 -2.23
CA ARG A 13 6.51 -2.64 -2.13
C ARG A 13 6.78 -2.98 -0.67
N GLY A 14 7.15 -4.22 -0.40
CA GLY A 14 7.58 -4.64 0.93
C GLY A 14 8.81 -3.85 1.37
N GLY A 15 8.79 -3.38 2.61
CA GLY A 15 9.81 -2.48 3.16
C GLY A 15 9.58 -1.00 2.86
N ASP A 16 8.71 -0.67 1.90
CA ASP A 16 8.34 0.72 1.63
C ASP A 16 7.26 1.21 2.59
N ARG A 17 7.34 2.51 2.87
CA ARG A 17 6.35 3.24 3.67
C ARG A 17 5.76 4.38 2.85
N MET A 18 4.49 4.27 2.50
CA MET A 18 3.75 5.33 1.84
C MET A 18 3.20 6.31 2.87
N ARG A 19 3.57 7.58 2.77
CA ARG A 19 3.01 8.65 3.59
C ARG A 19 1.66 9.08 3.04
N LEU A 20 0.67 9.25 3.93
CA LEU A 20 -0.66 9.76 3.58
C LEU A 20 -0.78 11.27 3.84
N ARG A 21 0.16 11.84 4.59
CA ARG A 21 0.20 13.27 4.92
C ARG A 21 1.48 13.88 4.35
N GLY A 22 1.36 15.13 3.89
CA GLY A 22 2.51 15.96 3.54
C GLY A 22 3.38 16.25 4.76
N ASN A 23 4.62 16.68 4.52
CA ASN A 23 5.48 17.17 5.60
C ASN A 23 4.88 18.45 6.19
N HIS A 24 4.94 18.63 7.52
CA HIS A 24 4.39 19.80 8.20
C HIS A 24 4.95 21.15 7.70
N HIS A 25 6.11 21.14 7.04
CA HIS A 25 6.79 22.32 6.51
C HIS A 25 6.46 22.63 5.05
N GLU A 26 5.73 21.76 4.37
CA GLU A 26 5.29 21.98 3.00
C GLU A 26 3.80 22.37 2.99
N PRO A 27 3.38 23.31 2.13
CA PRO A 27 1.96 23.58 1.95
C PRO A 27 1.27 22.25 1.62
N GLN A 28 0.25 21.88 2.41
CA GLN A 28 -0.47 20.60 2.25
C GLN A 28 -0.85 20.42 0.77
N SER A 29 -0.17 19.50 0.10
CA SER A 29 -0.17 19.49 -1.35
C SER A 29 -1.54 19.15 -1.93
N LEU A 30 -2.36 18.32 -1.26
CA LEU A 30 -3.76 18.05 -1.60
C LEU A 30 -4.51 17.51 -0.37
N SER A 31 -5.72 18.01 -0.10
CA SER A 31 -6.62 17.40 0.88
C SER A 31 -7.44 16.30 0.21
N PHE A 32 -7.43 15.09 0.75
CA PHE A 32 -8.15 13.97 0.18
C PHE A 32 -8.87 13.11 1.22
N VAL A 33 -9.90 12.42 0.74
CA VAL A 33 -10.56 11.29 1.39
C VAL A 33 -10.53 10.14 0.40
N THR A 34 -9.91 9.02 0.75
CA THR A 34 -9.94 7.79 -0.05
C THR A 34 -10.77 6.72 0.61
N ALA A 35 -11.50 5.97 -0.18
CA ALA A 35 -12.16 4.73 0.21
C ALA A 35 -11.42 3.59 -0.48
N LEU A 36 -10.64 2.84 0.28
CA LEU A 36 -9.99 1.60 -0.15
C LEU A 36 -11.06 0.50 -0.21
N THR A 37 -11.34 -0.01 -1.40
CA THR A 37 -12.37 -1.04 -1.61
C THR A 37 -11.79 -2.43 -1.81
N GLY A 38 -10.50 -2.53 -2.11
CA GLY A 38 -9.82 -3.81 -2.02
C GLY A 38 -8.33 -3.75 -2.23
N LEU A 39 -7.74 -4.94 -2.15
CA LEU A 39 -6.32 -5.12 -1.95
C LEU A 39 -5.86 -6.39 -2.67
N VAL A 40 -4.72 -6.31 -3.33
CA VAL A 40 -4.05 -7.47 -3.94
C VAL A 40 -2.64 -7.52 -3.37
N PHE A 41 -2.29 -8.61 -2.70
CA PHE A 41 -0.91 -8.89 -2.38
C PHE A 41 -0.26 -9.63 -3.55
N THR A 42 0.99 -9.30 -3.86
CA THR A 42 1.76 -10.05 -4.85
C THR A 42 3.09 -10.51 -4.29
N ARG A 43 3.59 -11.63 -4.82
CA ARG A 43 4.89 -12.21 -4.55
C ARG A 43 5.56 -12.55 -5.87
N ARG A 44 6.74 -11.99 -6.12
CA ARG A 44 7.64 -12.46 -7.18
C ARG A 44 8.30 -13.76 -6.75
N LEU A 45 8.21 -14.79 -7.58
CA LEU A 45 8.89 -16.06 -7.34
C LEU A 45 10.36 -15.92 -7.69
N ALA A 46 11.23 -16.27 -6.74
CA ALA A 46 12.67 -16.30 -6.93
C ALA A 46 13.21 -17.61 -6.34
N ALA A 47 14.38 -18.07 -6.80
CA ALA A 47 15.00 -19.30 -6.28
C ALA A 47 15.18 -19.31 -4.74
N THR A 48 15.16 -18.14 -4.10
CA THR A 48 15.30 -17.95 -2.65
C THR A 48 13.98 -18.02 -1.86
N THR A 49 12.80 -18.01 -2.50
CA THR A 49 11.50 -18.06 -1.80
C THR A 49 11.19 -19.48 -1.33
N SER A 50 11.88 -19.96 -0.28
CA SER A 50 11.79 -21.35 0.18
C SER A 50 10.86 -21.58 1.39
N ALA A 51 10.32 -20.51 1.97
CA ALA A 51 9.48 -20.58 3.18
C ALA A 51 8.13 -19.89 2.98
N PRO A 52 7.09 -20.28 3.73
CA PRO A 52 5.83 -19.54 3.77
C PRO A 52 6.06 -18.13 4.31
N VAL A 53 5.48 -17.13 3.63
CA VAL A 53 5.61 -15.72 4.02
C VAL A 53 4.24 -15.11 4.21
N THR A 54 4.09 -14.42 5.34
CA THR A 54 2.90 -13.62 5.62
C THR A 54 3.18 -12.17 5.26
N VAL A 55 2.40 -11.65 4.33
CA VAL A 55 2.42 -10.25 3.89
C VAL A 55 1.26 -9.52 4.55
N SER A 56 1.50 -8.33 5.06
CA SER A 56 0.50 -7.54 5.78
C SER A 56 0.56 -6.08 5.35
N LEU A 57 -0.59 -5.48 5.07
CA LEU A 57 -0.71 -4.03 4.92
C LEU A 57 -0.98 -3.44 6.30
N VAL A 58 -0.08 -2.58 6.77
CA VAL A 58 -0.09 -2.01 8.11
C VAL A 58 -0.32 -0.51 8.03
N ALA A 59 -1.31 -0.04 8.78
CA ALA A 59 -1.58 1.37 8.99
C ALA A 59 -0.85 1.87 10.25
N HIS A 60 -0.14 2.98 10.12
CA HIS A 60 0.49 3.68 11.24
C HIS A 60 -0.34 4.89 11.62
N CYS A 61 -0.62 5.02 12.91
CA CYS A 61 -1.45 6.04 13.49
C CYS A 61 -0.65 6.91 14.44
N ASP A 62 -1.13 8.15 14.60
CA ASP A 62 -0.61 9.04 15.62
C ASP A 62 -0.77 8.40 17.01
N ALA A 63 0.21 8.58 17.88
CA ALA A 63 0.09 8.19 19.28
C ALA A 63 -0.93 9.11 19.96
N ALA A 64 -1.96 8.54 20.58
CA ALA A 64 -2.85 9.27 21.48
C ALA A 64 -2.33 9.12 22.91
N GLY A 65 -1.94 10.23 23.56
CA GLY A 65 -1.44 10.26 24.94
C GLY A 65 0.09 10.40 25.08
N GLU A 66 0.60 10.24 26.31
CA GLU A 66 2.02 10.41 26.67
C GLU A 66 2.96 9.32 26.12
N ASP A 67 2.43 8.23 25.56
CA ASP A 67 3.21 7.15 24.94
C ASP A 67 3.69 7.54 23.52
N LYS A 68 4.60 8.51 23.45
CA LYS A 68 5.21 8.99 22.20
C LYS A 68 6.31 8.06 21.64
N ILE A 69 6.64 6.97 22.35
CA ILE A 69 7.87 6.20 22.08
C ILE A 69 7.67 5.17 20.95
N ASN A 70 6.45 4.72 20.68
CA ASN A 70 6.14 3.86 19.53
C ASN A 70 4.74 4.17 18.99
N GLY A 71 4.65 4.77 17.79
CA GLY A 71 3.37 5.04 17.14
C GLY A 71 2.50 3.78 17.06
N ARG A 72 1.19 3.93 17.27
CA ARG A 72 0.26 2.79 17.22
C ARG A 72 0.13 2.32 15.77
N CYS A 73 0.21 1.02 15.54
CA CYS A 73 -0.04 0.45 14.22
C CYS A 73 -1.10 -0.66 14.29
N PHE A 74 -1.87 -0.80 13.22
CA PHE A 74 -2.83 -1.89 13.08
C PHE A 74 -2.73 -2.49 11.68
N THR A 75 -3.04 -3.79 11.57
CA THR A 75 -3.03 -4.48 10.28
C THR A 75 -4.39 -4.32 9.62
N ILE A 76 -4.40 -3.75 8.41
CA ILE A 76 -5.60 -3.63 7.57
C ILE A 76 -5.99 -5.00 7.02
N ALA A 77 -4.99 -5.72 6.49
CA ALA A 77 -5.19 -6.99 5.81
C ALA A 77 -3.90 -7.79 5.83
N THR A 78 -4.04 -9.11 5.74
CA THR A 78 -2.93 -10.05 5.73
C THR A 78 -3.21 -11.20 4.78
N HIS A 79 -2.16 -11.74 4.17
CA HIS A 79 -2.22 -12.96 3.38
C HIS A 79 -0.95 -13.77 3.59
N SER A 80 -1.07 -15.09 3.63
CA SER A 80 0.07 -16.01 3.75
C SER A 80 0.25 -16.74 2.44
N PHE A 81 1.33 -16.43 1.73
CA PHE A 81 1.76 -17.22 0.60
C PHE A 81 2.38 -18.53 1.11
N ALA A 82 1.96 -19.65 0.53
CA ALA A 82 2.52 -20.96 0.86
C ALA A 82 3.98 -21.06 0.38
N THR A 83 4.70 -22.11 0.78
CA THR A 83 5.97 -22.44 0.11
C THR A 83 5.67 -22.70 -1.37
N PRO A 84 6.35 -22.05 -2.32
CA PRO A 84 6.14 -22.32 -3.73
C PRO A 84 6.48 -23.78 -4.01
N ALA A 85 5.65 -24.44 -4.81
CA ALA A 85 5.91 -25.79 -5.28
C ALA A 85 6.97 -25.71 -6.37
N VAL A 86 8.25 -25.57 -5.99
CA VAL A 86 9.35 -25.55 -6.96
C VAL A 86 9.52 -26.97 -7.50
N ALA A 87 8.78 -27.31 -8.55
CA ALA A 87 9.11 -28.44 -9.42
C ALA A 87 10.25 -27.97 -10.32
N ASN A 88 11.50 -28.34 -9.99
CA ASN A 88 12.68 -28.31 -10.85
C ASN A 88 12.64 -27.31 -12.01
N LEU A 89 12.81 -26.01 -11.72
CA LEU A 89 13.13 -25.04 -12.77
C LEU A 89 14.63 -25.15 -13.09
N SER A 90 14.98 -26.26 -13.75
CA SER A 90 16.16 -26.36 -14.59
C SER A 90 15.67 -26.25 -16.03
N ASP A 91 15.46 -25.03 -16.52
CA ASP A 91 15.55 -24.77 -17.94
C ASP A 91 15.64 -23.26 -18.17
N GLU A 92 16.67 -22.89 -18.93
CA GLU A 92 17.06 -21.54 -19.33
C GLU A 92 16.04 -20.93 -20.32
N ARG A 93 14.80 -20.73 -19.88
CA ARG A 93 13.79 -19.97 -20.63
C ARG A 93 13.56 -18.64 -19.93
N GLU A 94 13.62 -17.61 -20.77
CA GLU A 94 13.49 -16.18 -20.51
C GLU A 94 12.67 -15.85 -19.26
N GLU A 95 13.22 -14.96 -18.44
CA GLU A 95 12.71 -14.44 -17.16
C GLU A 95 11.30 -13.81 -17.28
N GLU A 96 10.27 -14.59 -17.56
CA GLU A 96 8.94 -14.26 -17.06
C GLU A 96 9.00 -14.47 -15.54
N GLU A 97 9.26 -13.38 -14.80
CA GLU A 97 9.14 -13.34 -13.35
C GLU A 97 7.72 -13.82 -12.98
N GLU A 98 7.55 -15.13 -12.72
CA GLU A 98 6.27 -15.66 -12.28
C GLU A 98 5.84 -14.92 -11.00
N GLU A 99 4.72 -14.20 -11.08
CA GLU A 99 4.17 -13.42 -9.98
C GLU A 99 2.91 -14.11 -9.46
N GLU A 100 2.97 -14.57 -8.20
CA GLU A 100 1.77 -15.01 -7.51
C GLU A 100 0.98 -13.80 -7.00
N ALA A 101 -0.34 -13.82 -7.19
CA ALA A 101 -1.23 -12.77 -6.72
C ALA A 101 -2.33 -13.34 -5.83
N ALA A 102 -2.65 -12.62 -4.76
CA ALA A 102 -3.70 -12.94 -3.82
C ALA A 102 -4.62 -11.74 -3.63
N VAL A 103 -5.86 -11.86 -4.12
CA VAL A 103 -6.90 -10.85 -3.90
C VAL A 103 -7.44 -11.00 -2.49
N VAL A 104 -7.40 -9.92 -1.71
CA VAL A 104 -7.95 -9.86 -0.36
C VAL A 104 -9.22 -9.04 -0.37
N VAL A 105 -10.33 -9.70 -0.02
CA VAL A 105 -11.64 -9.07 0.11
C VAL A 105 -11.71 -8.34 1.45
N LEU A 106 -11.93 -7.03 1.40
CA LEU A 106 -12.19 -6.23 2.59
C LEU A 106 -13.65 -6.40 3.01
N ARG A 107 -13.92 -6.56 4.31
CA ARG A 107 -15.29 -6.69 4.84
C ARG A 107 -16.13 -5.42 4.64
N SER A 108 -15.46 -4.28 4.55
CA SER A 108 -16.04 -2.97 4.28
C SER A 108 -14.98 -2.06 3.67
N PRO A 109 -15.37 -1.01 2.93
CA PRO A 109 -14.42 0.01 2.49
C PRO A 109 -13.69 0.63 3.68
N ILE A 110 -12.38 0.84 3.54
CA ILE A 110 -11.55 1.48 4.56
C ILE A 110 -11.31 2.92 4.14
N VAL A 111 -11.74 3.86 4.99
CA VAL A 111 -11.60 5.29 4.71
C VAL A 111 -10.28 5.80 5.27
N LEU A 112 -9.45 6.38 4.39
CA LEU A 112 -8.20 7.03 4.75
C LEU A 112 -8.26 8.49 4.30
N THR A 113 -7.59 9.39 5.02
CA THR A 113 -7.66 10.82 4.73
C THR A 113 -6.30 11.47 4.96
N SER A 114 -6.04 12.59 4.28
CA SER A 114 -4.81 13.37 4.43
C SER A 114 -4.68 14.07 5.79
N SER A 115 -5.76 14.11 6.58
CA SER A 115 -5.85 14.81 7.87
C SER A 115 -6.31 13.92 9.04
N GLY A 116 -6.70 12.68 8.78
CA GLY A 116 -7.15 11.71 9.77
C GLY A 116 -5.99 10.91 10.36
N PRO A 117 -6.24 10.12 11.43
CA PRO A 117 -5.22 9.60 12.36
C PRO A 117 -4.18 8.68 11.74
N VAL A 118 -4.47 8.04 10.61
CA VAL A 118 -3.50 7.22 9.88
C VAL A 118 -2.59 8.14 9.07
N HIS A 119 -1.29 8.14 9.37
CA HIS A 119 -0.33 9.02 8.71
C HIS A 119 0.51 8.31 7.63
N SER A 120 0.55 6.97 7.63
CA SER A 120 1.25 6.21 6.60
C SER A 120 0.81 4.75 6.55
N LEU A 121 1.03 4.11 5.40
CA LEU A 121 0.87 2.68 5.19
C LEU A 121 2.23 2.02 4.93
N GLU A 122 2.39 0.78 5.36
CA GLU A 122 3.60 -0.03 5.18
C GLU A 122 3.23 -1.46 4.80
N VAL A 123 4.02 -2.08 3.92
CA VAL A 123 3.89 -3.52 3.62
C VAL A 123 4.95 -4.28 4.40
N ARG A 124 4.50 -5.09 5.37
CA ARG A 124 5.35 -5.93 6.22
C ARG A 124 5.33 -7.37 5.76
N CYS A 125 6.51 -7.99 5.77
CA CYS A 125 6.69 -9.38 5.39
C CYS A 125 7.34 -10.14 6.53
N ALA A 126 6.72 -11.25 6.95
CA ALA A 126 7.25 -12.11 8.00
C ALA A 126 7.36 -13.55 7.49
N GLU A 127 8.58 -14.10 7.54
CA GLU A 127 8.82 -15.51 7.29
C GLU A 127 8.44 -16.34 8.51
N LYS A 128 7.74 -17.45 8.27
CA LYS A 128 7.50 -18.45 9.31
C LYS A 128 8.43 -19.64 9.06
N LYS A 129 9.55 -19.71 9.79
CA LYS A 129 10.44 -20.89 9.71
C LYS A 129 9.67 -22.15 10.12
N ARG A 130 9.88 -23.25 9.39
CA ARG A 130 9.51 -24.59 9.85
C ARG A 130 10.54 -25.03 10.88
N GLY A 131 10.14 -25.09 12.14
CA GLY A 131 10.94 -25.65 13.23
C GLY A 131 11.57 -24.59 14.14
N ASP A 132 11.28 -24.75 15.43
CA ASP A 132 11.80 -24.02 16.60
C ASP A 132 11.03 -22.74 17.00
N PRO A 133 10.13 -22.81 18.02
CA PRO A 133 9.40 -21.65 18.54
C PRO A 133 10.29 -20.67 19.34
N SER A 134 11.57 -21.00 19.55
CA SER A 134 12.48 -20.25 20.43
C SER A 134 13.39 -19.24 19.71
N ARG A 135 13.44 -19.24 18.37
CA ARG A 135 14.28 -18.30 17.60
C ARG A 135 13.41 -17.42 16.70
N GLY A 136 13.51 -16.11 16.94
CA GLY A 136 12.57 -15.09 16.50
C GLY A 136 12.26 -15.01 15.00
N ARG A 137 11.13 -14.35 14.70
CA ARG A 137 10.71 -13.91 13.36
C ARG A 137 11.90 -13.33 12.60
N THR A 138 12.34 -13.98 11.54
CA THR A 138 13.25 -13.38 10.56
C THR A 138 12.45 -12.54 9.58
N THR A 139 12.94 -11.34 9.26
CA THR A 139 12.35 -10.48 8.24
C THR A 139 12.57 -11.12 6.87
N ALA A 140 11.49 -11.39 6.15
CA ALA A 140 11.58 -11.86 4.77
C ALA A 140 12.26 -10.81 3.89
N ASP A 141 12.86 -11.21 2.76
CA ASP A 141 13.34 -10.26 1.76
C ASP A 141 12.15 -9.53 1.15
N ALA A 142 11.84 -8.36 1.71
CA ALA A 142 10.60 -7.64 1.48
C ALA A 142 10.46 -7.14 0.03
N LYS A 143 11.57 -7.08 -0.72
CA LYS A 143 11.60 -6.60 -2.11
C LYS A 143 10.78 -7.45 -3.08
N PHE A 144 10.53 -8.73 -2.74
CA PHE A 144 9.76 -9.65 -3.57
C PHE A 144 8.25 -9.49 -3.39
N TYR A 145 7.81 -8.70 -2.43
CA TYR A 145 6.41 -8.60 -2.06
C TYR A 145 5.88 -7.19 -2.34
N ALA A 146 4.59 -7.10 -2.65
CA ALA A 146 3.91 -5.82 -2.78
C ALA A 146 2.44 -5.92 -2.38
N ALA A 147 1.84 -4.76 -2.12
CA ALA A 147 0.41 -4.61 -1.95
C ALA A 147 -0.11 -3.56 -2.93
N THR A 148 -1.07 -3.94 -3.76
CA THR A 148 -1.78 -3.07 -4.69
C THR A 148 -3.17 -2.77 -4.12
N MET A 149 -3.40 -1.49 -3.85
CA MET A 149 -4.64 -0.94 -3.30
C MET A 149 -5.47 -0.32 -4.41
N HIS A 150 -6.79 -0.55 -4.36
CA HIS A 150 -7.74 0.02 -5.30
C HIS A 150 -8.91 0.67 -4.58
N GLY A 151 -9.45 1.74 -5.17
CA GLY A 151 -10.60 2.43 -4.60
C GLY A 151 -10.91 3.75 -5.28
N MET A 152 -11.64 4.60 -4.56
CA MET A 152 -12.02 5.94 -4.99
C MET A 152 -11.34 6.98 -4.11
N GLN A 153 -10.87 8.06 -4.71
CA GLN A 153 -10.30 9.21 -4.03
C GLN A 153 -11.11 10.46 -4.35
N ARG A 154 -11.60 11.13 -3.31
CA ARG A 154 -12.19 12.46 -3.39
C ARG A 154 -11.12 13.47 -2.98
N THR A 155 -10.74 14.35 -3.90
CA THR A 155 -9.71 15.37 -3.68
C THR A 155 -10.35 16.74 -3.67
N ALA A 156 -10.14 17.51 -2.60
CA ALA A 156 -10.59 18.90 -2.54
C ALA A 156 -9.60 19.80 -3.29
N LEU A 157 -10.12 20.58 -4.25
CA LEU A 157 -9.29 21.45 -5.08
C LEU A 157 -9.11 22.82 -4.46
N THR A 158 -7.87 23.30 -4.46
CA THR A 158 -7.54 24.69 -4.10
C THR A 158 -8.14 25.68 -5.10
N ARG A 159 -8.33 26.94 -4.67
CA ARG A 159 -8.80 28.02 -5.57
C ARG A 159 -7.91 28.16 -6.81
N ALA A 160 -6.59 28.03 -6.64
CA ALA A 160 -5.62 28.09 -7.73
C ALA A 160 -5.87 26.97 -8.76
N GLN A 161 -6.07 25.73 -8.31
CA GLN A 161 -6.38 24.59 -9.18
C GLN A 161 -7.71 24.77 -9.91
N VAL A 162 -8.73 25.30 -9.24
CA VAL A 162 -10.02 25.61 -9.88
C VAL A 162 -9.86 26.67 -10.97
N ASN A 163 -9.08 27.72 -10.71
CA ASN A 163 -8.84 28.77 -11.69
C ASN A 163 -8.06 28.25 -12.90
N LEU A 164 -7.08 27.35 -12.70
CA LEU A 164 -6.37 26.69 -13.79
C LEU A 164 -7.31 25.85 -14.65
N LEU A 165 -8.18 25.05 -14.05
CA LEU A 165 -9.17 24.24 -14.78
C LEU A 165 -10.16 25.11 -15.57
N ARG A 166 -10.59 26.24 -15.01
CA ARG A 166 -11.47 27.21 -15.69
C ARG A 166 -10.80 27.88 -16.89
N ALA A 167 -9.52 28.23 -16.75
CA ALA A 167 -8.76 28.85 -17.85
C ALA A 167 -8.60 27.87 -19.02
N ALA A 168 -8.32 26.59 -18.74
CA ALA A 168 -8.21 25.55 -19.77
C ALA A 168 -9.52 25.37 -20.58
N ASP A 169 -10.69 25.43 -19.92
CA ASP A 169 -12.01 25.34 -20.61
C ASP A 169 -12.30 26.56 -21.50
N SER A 170 -11.72 27.72 -21.18
CA SER A 170 -11.88 28.94 -21.98
C SER A 170 -11.03 28.95 -23.25
N GLU A 171 -9.90 28.24 -23.27
CA GLU A 171 -9.07 28.06 -24.47
C GLU A 171 -9.64 27.00 -25.43
N THR A 172 -10.20 25.91 -24.91
CA THR A 172 -10.81 24.86 -25.74
C THR A 172 -12.07 25.32 -26.47
N ARG A 173 -12.82 26.29 -25.93
CA ARG A 173 -14.00 26.87 -26.61
C ARG A 173 -13.68 27.93 -27.67
N ARG A 174 -12.43 28.38 -27.77
CA ARG A 174 -11.98 29.39 -28.75
C ARG A 174 -11.35 28.78 -30.01
N LYS A 175 -11.38 27.46 -30.16
CA LYS A 175 -11.03 26.73 -31.39
C LYS A 175 -12.28 26.10 -31.98
#